data_AF-A0A969XJC6-F1
#
_entry.id   AF-A0A969XJC6-F1
#
_cell.length_a   1.000
_cell.length_b   1.000
_cell.length_c   1.000
_cell.angle_alpha   90.00
_cell.angle_beta   90.00
_cell.angle_gamma   90.00
#
_symmetry.space_group_name_H-M   'P 1'
#
loop_
_entity.id
_entity.type
_entity.pdbx_description
1 polymer ?
#
loop_
_entity_poly.entity_id
_entity_poly.type
_entity_poly.pdbx_seq_one_letter_code
_entity_poly.pdbx_strand_id
1 'polypeptide(L)'
;MPRRSSRSYLIPHVLRNLGAGRSTVRYPFGPLEIPPSFRGRVEVDIERCVGCGLCARDCPTGCLEVERLPGGGVRVAHRYD
;
A
#
# COMPACT_ATOMS: atom_id res chain seq x y z
N MET A 1 24.95 -34.35 -12.45
CA MET A 1 24.07 -33.15 -12.43
C MET A 1 24.79 -32.05 -11.67
N PRO A 2 24.94 -30.84 -12.22
CA PRO A 2 25.60 -29.73 -11.52
C PRO A 2 24.81 -29.36 -10.26
N ARG A 3 25.51 -29.07 -9.15
CA ARG A 3 24.87 -28.63 -7.90
C ARG A 3 24.23 -27.25 -8.13
N ARG A 4 23.06 -27.01 -7.55
CA ARG A 4 22.28 -25.77 -7.74
C ARG A 4 23.03 -24.47 -7.38
N SER A 5 24.10 -24.58 -6.59
CA SER A 5 24.98 -23.47 -6.18
C SER A 5 26.28 -23.36 -6.99
N SER A 6 26.55 -24.26 -7.94
CA SER A 6 27.77 -24.17 -8.77
C SER A 6 27.61 -23.11 -9.86
N ARG A 7 28.69 -22.41 -10.19
CA ARG A 7 28.70 -21.39 -11.26
C ARG A 7 28.17 -21.94 -12.58
N SER A 8 28.49 -23.20 -12.91
CA SER A 8 28.01 -23.91 -14.09
C SER A 8 26.48 -24.04 -14.18
N TYR A 9 25.76 -24.02 -13.06
CA TYR A 9 24.30 -24.03 -13.05
C TYR A 9 23.72 -22.65 -13.34
N LEU A 10 24.33 -21.57 -12.83
CA LEU A 10 23.79 -20.20 -12.96
C LEU A 10 24.13 -19.52 -14.28
N ILE A 11 25.30 -19.82 -14.88
CA ILE A 11 25.76 -19.20 -16.14
C ILE A 11 24.68 -19.17 -17.24
N PRO A 12 23.99 -20.27 -17.60
CA PRO A 12 22.96 -20.22 -18.64
C PRO A 12 21.76 -19.33 -18.28
N HIS A 13 21.38 -19.26 -16.99
CA HIS A 13 20.28 -18.40 -16.53
C HIS A 13 20.67 -16.91 -16.53
N VAL A 14 21.90 -16.60 -16.12
CA VAL A 14 22.44 -15.24 -16.13
C VAL A 14 22.56 -14.73 -17.57
N LEU A 15 23.14 -15.53 -18.48
CA LEU A 15 23.27 -15.16 -19.89
C LEU A 15 21.90 -14.92 -20.54
N ARG A 16 20.89 -15.74 -20.21
CA ARG A 16 19.51 -15.55 -20.69
C ARG A 16 18.90 -14.24 -20.18
N ASN A 17 19.07 -13.93 -18.89
CA ASN A 17 18.42 -12.77 -18.27
C ASN A 17 19.12 -11.44 -18.57
N LEU A 18 20.42 -11.44 -18.89
CA LEU A 18 21.15 -10.22 -19.23
C LEU A 18 20.55 -9.48 -20.44
N GLY A 19 19.97 -10.22 -21.39
CA GLY A 19 19.30 -9.66 -22.57
C GLY A 19 17.82 -9.28 -22.37
N ALA A 20 17.20 -9.67 -21.24
CA ALA A 20 15.76 -9.48 -21.00
C ALA A 20 15.38 -8.04 -20.57
N GLY A 21 16.32 -7.10 -20.59
CA GLY A 21 16.11 -5.73 -20.17
C GLY A 21 16.02 -5.58 -18.65
N ARG A 22 15.49 -4.43 -18.20
CA ARG A 22 15.36 -4.10 -16.78
C ARG A 22 13.99 -4.54 -16.28
N SER A 23 13.95 -5.32 -15.22
CA SER A 23 12.70 -5.71 -14.53
C SER A 23 12.17 -4.62 -13.58
N THR A 24 12.74 -3.42 -13.60
CA THR A 24 12.43 -2.33 -12.66
C THR A 24 11.66 -1.22 -13.34
N VAL A 25 10.81 -0.54 -12.56
CA VAL A 25 10.19 0.74 -12.95
C VAL A 25 11.14 1.89 -12.62
N ARG A 26 11.09 2.97 -13.40
CA ARG A 26 11.95 4.15 -13.18
C ARG A 26 11.41 5.09 -12.10
N TYR A 27 11.29 4.63 -10.86
CA TYR A 27 10.99 5.56 -9.76
C TYR A 27 12.21 6.47 -9.49
N PRO A 28 12.05 7.79 -9.28
CA PRO A 28 10.82 8.59 -9.22
C PRO A 28 10.37 9.19 -10.56
N PHE A 29 11.11 8.98 -11.66
CA PHE A 29 10.92 9.63 -12.97
C PHE A 29 9.91 8.96 -13.91
N GLY A 30 9.19 7.95 -13.46
CA GLY A 30 8.21 7.20 -14.24
C GLY A 30 7.06 6.73 -13.35
N PRO A 31 5.82 6.74 -13.86
CA PRO A 31 4.66 6.36 -13.07
C PRO A 31 4.69 4.87 -12.75
N LEU A 32 4.33 4.52 -11.52
CA LEU A 32 3.99 3.15 -11.15
C LEU A 32 2.55 2.89 -11.62
N GLU A 33 2.35 1.83 -12.39
CA GLU A 33 0.99 1.39 -12.77
C GLU A 33 0.31 0.79 -11.54
N ILE A 34 -0.61 1.55 -10.94
CA ILE A 34 -1.38 1.12 -9.78
C ILE A 34 -2.64 0.41 -10.28
N PRO A 35 -2.90 -0.84 -9.85
CA PRO A 35 -4.12 -1.54 -10.26
C PRO A 35 -5.37 -0.83 -9.72
N PRO A 36 -6.51 -0.91 -10.42
CA PRO A 36 -7.73 -0.18 -10.03
C PRO A 36 -8.30 -0.59 -8.66
N SER A 37 -7.97 -1.79 -8.17
CA SER A 37 -8.39 -2.29 -6.86
C SER A 37 -7.41 -1.95 -5.72
N PHE A 38 -6.43 -1.10 -5.97
CA PHE A 38 -5.45 -0.71 -4.96
C PHE A 38 -6.11 0.06 -3.81
N ARG A 39 -5.85 -0.38 -2.58
CA ARG A 39 -6.34 0.29 -1.38
C ARG A 39 -5.27 1.27 -0.90
N GLY A 40 -5.45 2.54 -1.22
CA GLY A 40 -4.57 3.64 -0.83
C GLY A 40 -4.95 4.25 0.52
N ARG A 41 -4.80 5.56 0.63
CA ARG A 41 -5.26 6.35 1.78
C ARG A 41 -6.77 6.21 1.92
N VAL A 42 -7.22 5.99 3.15
CA VAL A 42 -8.65 6.02 3.49
C VAL A 42 -9.08 7.47 3.61
N GLU A 43 -10.17 7.83 2.94
CA GLU A 43 -10.80 9.15 3.04
C GLU A 43 -12.22 8.98 3.57
N VAL A 44 -12.63 9.86 4.47
CA VAL A 44 -13.96 9.83 5.10
C VAL A 44 -14.75 11.05 4.66
N ASP A 45 -15.89 10.81 4.03
CA ASP A 45 -16.87 11.85 3.72
C ASP A 45 -17.61 12.26 5.00
N ILE A 46 -17.28 13.45 5.51
CA ILE A 46 -17.82 13.97 6.77
C ILE A 46 -19.31 14.37 6.64
N GLU A 47 -19.77 14.80 5.47
CA GLU A 47 -21.17 15.16 5.23
C GLU A 47 -22.09 13.93 5.35
N ARG A 48 -21.56 12.75 5.03
CA ARG A 48 -22.27 11.46 5.15
C ARG A 48 -22.01 10.75 6.48
N CYS A 49 -21.05 11.22 7.28
CA CYS A 49 -20.62 10.55 8.49
C CYS A 49 -21.60 10.84 9.64
N VAL A 50 -22.22 9.78 10.19
CA VAL A 50 -23.11 9.90 11.37
C VAL A 50 -22.36 9.86 12.71
N GLY A 51 -21.04 9.70 12.69
CA GLY A 51 -20.22 9.64 13.90
C GLY A 51 -20.44 8.40 14.76
N CYS A 52 -20.72 7.24 14.15
CA CYS A 52 -20.98 5.99 14.89
C CYS A 52 -19.72 5.39 15.55
N GLY A 53 -18.51 5.76 15.11
CA GLY A 53 -17.25 5.27 15.67
C GLY A 53 -16.91 3.81 15.35
N LEU A 54 -17.74 3.10 14.57
CA LEU A 54 -17.49 1.69 14.19
C LEU A 54 -16.15 1.52 13.47
N CYS A 55 -15.79 2.44 12.57
CA CYS A 55 -14.53 2.41 11.85
C CYS A 55 -13.30 2.48 12.77
N ALA A 56 -13.35 3.28 13.84
CA ALA A 56 -12.27 3.36 14.83
C ALA A 56 -12.21 2.09 15.69
N ARG A 57 -13.36 1.54 16.08
CA ARG A 57 -13.45 0.29 16.86
C ARG A 57 -12.93 -0.92 16.10
N ASP A 58 -13.28 -1.03 14.82
CA ASP A 58 -12.93 -2.18 13.97
C ASP A 58 -11.50 -2.06 13.40
N CYS A 59 -10.84 -0.91 13.58
CA CYS A 59 -9.50 -0.68 13.08
C CYS A 59 -8.48 -1.59 13.79
N PRO A 60 -7.82 -2.53 13.09
CA PRO A 60 -6.90 -3.48 13.73
C PRO A 60 -5.65 -2.82 14.30
N THR A 61 -5.25 -1.67 13.75
CA THR A 61 -4.10 -0.89 14.20
C THR A 61 -4.47 0.22 15.19
N GLY A 62 -5.76 0.50 15.37
CA GLY A 62 -6.24 1.62 16.18
C GLY A 62 -5.73 2.98 15.69
N CYS A 63 -5.50 3.15 14.38
CA CYS A 63 -4.98 4.39 13.80
C CYS A 63 -6.06 5.44 13.48
N LEU A 64 -7.33 5.08 13.64
CA LEU A 64 -8.48 5.94 13.42
C LEU A 64 -9.07 6.41 14.74
N GLU A 65 -9.33 7.71 14.85
CA GLU A 65 -9.97 8.32 16.01
C GLU A 65 -11.22 9.08 15.55
N VAL A 66 -12.34 8.82 16.22
CA VAL A 66 -13.62 9.49 15.96
C VAL A 66 -14.04 10.25 17.21
N GLU A 67 -14.19 11.56 17.09
CA GLU A 67 -14.59 12.47 18.16
C GLU A 67 -15.89 13.18 17.79
N ARG A 68 -16.83 13.25 18.73
CA ARG A 68 -18.07 14.01 18.57
C ARG A 68 -17.94 15.37 19.24
N LEU A 69 -18.02 16.43 18.45
CA LEU A 69 -17.80 17.79 18.92
C LEU A 69 -19.05 18.35 19.62
N PRO A 70 -18.87 19.21 20.63
CA PRO A 70 -19.98 19.96 21.23
C PRO A 70 -20.58 20.88 20.16
N GLY A 71 -21.87 20.68 19.86
CA GLY A 71 -22.56 21.34 18.74
C GLY A 71 -23.02 20.38 17.63
N GLY A 72 -22.74 19.08 17.76
CA GLY A 72 -23.29 18.04 16.87
C GLY A 72 -22.40 17.67 15.68
N GLY A 73 -21.24 18.30 15.54
CA GLY A 73 -20.24 17.96 14.52
C GLY A 73 -19.50 16.65 14.83
N VAL A 74 -18.94 16.03 13.79
CA VAL A 74 -18.13 14.81 13.88
C VAL A 74 -16.75 15.11 13.31
N ARG A 75 -15.71 14.72 14.05
CA ARG A 75 -14.31 14.77 13.62
C ARG A 75 -13.78 13.35 13.50
N VAL A 76 -13.16 13.05 12.36
CA VAL A 76 -12.42 11.79 12.15
C VAL A 76 -10.98 12.16 11.85
N ALA A 77 -10.03 11.60 12.61
CA ALA A 77 -8.61 11.83 12.45
C ALA A 77 -7.87 10.50 12.27
N HIS A 78 -6.88 10.49 11.39
CA HIS A 78 -5.86 9.45 11.38
C HIS A 78 -4.74 9.89 12.33
N ARG A 79 -4.28 9.00 13.21
CA ARG A 79 -3.22 9.31 14.19
C ARG A 79 -1.88 9.72 13.56
N TYR A 80 -1.67 9.37 12.29
CA TYR A 80 -0.41 9.56 11.57
C TYR A 80 -0.48 10.62 10.46
N ASP A 81 -1.57 11.39 10.42
CA ASP A 81 -1.70 12.59 9.59
C ASP A 81 -1.28 13.85 10.35
#